data_AF-A0A7Y2F3W0-F1
#
_entry.id   AF-A0A7Y2F3W0-F1
#
_cell.length_a   1.000
_cell.length_b   1.000
_cell.length_c   1.000
_cell.angle_alpha   90.00
_cell.angle_beta   90.00
_cell.angle_gamma   90.00
#
_symmetry.space_group_name_H-M   'P 1'
#
loop_
_entity.id
_entity.type
_entity.pdbx_description
1 polymer ?
#
loop_
_entity_poly.entity_id
_entity_poly.type
_entity_poly.pdbx_seq_one_letter_code
_entity_poly.pdbx_strand_id
1 'polypeptide(L)'
;MENQARRLITAGILSLFLVLSSSAQKKELLSDPAAIEARVVADLDKHQQSEDWAKWLEKNPVKGMFAFDITVWNKGEVVSVRALGRSDGAEIKHQNALKDYIKQFKFHFKVPKGKRYKVTYNFMIE
;
A
#
# COMPACT_ATOMS: atom_id res chain seq x y z
N MET A 1 -8.04 -30.46 -49.13
CA MET A 1 -7.55 -29.22 -48.47
C MET A 1 -8.30 -28.89 -47.17
N GLU A 2 -9.54 -29.34 -46.99
CA GLU A 2 -10.39 -29.04 -45.83
C GLU A 2 -9.88 -29.59 -44.47
N ASN A 3 -9.29 -30.78 -44.44
CA ASN A 3 -8.76 -31.38 -43.20
C ASN A 3 -7.47 -30.74 -42.68
N GLN A 4 -6.69 -30.09 -43.54
CA GLN A 4 -5.49 -29.35 -43.14
C GLN A 4 -5.88 -28.01 -42.49
N ALA A 5 -6.87 -27.32 -43.07
CA ALA A 5 -7.43 -26.09 -42.49
C ALA A 5 -8.06 -26.33 -41.11
N ARG A 6 -8.83 -27.42 -40.94
CA ARG A 6 -9.43 -27.78 -39.65
C ARG A 6 -8.38 -28.08 -38.57
N ARG A 7 -7.30 -28.79 -38.91
CA ARG A 7 -6.18 -29.08 -37.98
C ARG A 7 -5.41 -27.83 -37.56
N LEU A 8 -5.22 -26.89 -38.49
CA LEU A 8 -4.55 -25.62 -38.22
C LEU A 8 -5.40 -24.68 -37.34
N ILE A 9 -6.72 -24.67 -37.53
CA ILE A 9 -7.64 -23.88 -36.70
C ILE A 9 -7.69 -24.46 -35.27
N THR A 10 -7.78 -25.78 -35.11
CA THR A 10 -7.77 -26.40 -33.78
C THR A 10 -6.43 -26.22 -33.06
N ALA A 11 -5.31 -26.27 -33.78
CA ALA A 11 -3.98 -26.00 -33.21
C ALA A 11 -3.79 -24.52 -32.81
N GLY A 12 -4.36 -23.59 -33.59
CA GLY A 12 -4.35 -22.16 -33.29
C GLY A 12 -5.18 -21.78 -32.05
N ILE A 13 -6.33 -22.43 -31.86
CA ILE A 13 -7.19 -22.20 -30.69
C ILE A 13 -6.58 -22.79 -29.42
N LEU A 14 -5.82 -23.89 -29.51
CA LEU A 14 -5.14 -24.50 -28.35
C LEU A 14 -3.94 -23.69 -27.85
N SER A 15 -3.28 -22.91 -28.73
CA SER A 15 -2.16 -22.03 -28.35
C SER A 15 -2.58 -20.70 -27.71
N LEU A 16 -3.82 -20.25 -27.94
CA LEU A 16 -4.29 -18.96 -27.40
C LEU A 16 -4.60 -19.02 -25.89
N PHE A 17 -4.71 -20.21 -25.30
CA PHE A 17 -5.04 -20.41 -23.89
C PHE A 17 -3.83 -20.42 -22.92
N LEU A 18 -2.59 -20.38 -23.41
CA LEU A 18 -1.38 -20.51 -22.58
C LEU A 18 -0.81 -19.19 -22.04
N VAL A 19 -1.41 -18.04 -22.38
CA VAL A 19 -0.85 -16.72 -22.02
C VAL A 19 -1.53 -16.08 -20.79
N LEU A 20 -2.39 -16.81 -20.08
CA LEU A 20 -2.77 -16.44 -18.71
C LEU A 20 -1.62 -16.79 -17.74
N SER A 21 -0.45 -16.21 -18.00
CA SER A 21 0.69 -16.24 -17.09
C SER A 21 0.33 -15.41 -15.86
N SER A 22 -0.16 -16.12 -14.86
CA SER A 22 -0.37 -15.68 -13.50
C SER A 22 0.71 -14.68 -13.05
N SER A 23 0.34 -13.41 -12.88
CA SER A 23 1.22 -12.39 -12.29
C SER A 23 1.32 -12.60 -10.78
N ALA A 24 1.96 -13.69 -10.37
CA ALA A 24 2.49 -13.83 -9.02
C ALA A 24 3.85 -13.10 -8.95
N GLN A 25 3.85 -11.78 -9.17
CA GLN A 25 5.06 -10.97 -9.01
C GLN A 25 5.51 -11.08 -7.55
N LYS A 26 6.74 -11.59 -7.33
CA LYS A 26 7.33 -11.66 -6.00
C LYS A 26 7.49 -10.24 -5.49
N LYS A 27 6.82 -9.89 -4.38
CA LYS A 27 7.01 -8.59 -3.71
C LYS A 27 8.51 -8.28 -3.57
N GLU A 28 8.89 -7.09 -4.01
CA GLU A 28 10.23 -6.52 -3.92
C GLU A 28 10.74 -6.54 -2.47
N LEU A 29 12.02 -6.87 -2.26
CA LEU A 29 12.68 -6.82 -0.96
C LEU A 29 13.47 -5.52 -0.86
N LEU A 30 13.04 -4.61 0.01
CA LEU A 30 13.74 -3.36 0.32
C LEU A 30 14.48 -3.52 1.65
N SER A 31 15.79 -3.34 1.64
CA SER A 31 16.65 -3.45 2.83
C SER A 31 17.27 -2.12 3.27
N ASP A 32 17.44 -1.19 2.33
CA ASP A 32 17.96 0.15 2.57
C ASP A 32 16.88 1.02 3.27
N PRO A 33 17.18 1.60 4.45
CA PRO A 33 16.24 2.45 5.17
C PRO A 33 15.70 3.62 4.35
N ALA A 34 16.56 4.30 3.56
CA ALA A 34 16.15 5.45 2.77
C ALA A 34 15.18 5.07 1.64
N ALA A 35 15.45 3.95 0.94
CA ALA A 35 14.53 3.41 -0.05
C ALA A 35 13.18 2.97 0.57
N ILE A 36 13.19 2.39 1.78
CA ILE A 36 11.96 2.02 2.49
C ILE A 36 11.15 3.28 2.86
N GLU A 37 11.81 4.29 3.41
CA GLU A 37 11.19 5.57 3.74
C GLU A 37 10.56 6.22 2.50
N ALA A 38 11.32 6.37 1.42
CA ALA A 38 10.81 6.94 0.17
C ALA A 38 9.60 6.15 -0.37
N ARG A 39 9.63 4.81 -0.27
CA ARG A 39 8.52 3.97 -0.73
C ARG A 39 7.28 4.10 0.14
N VAL A 40 7.45 4.14 1.46
CA VAL A 40 6.33 4.34 2.40
C VAL A 40 5.68 5.70 2.17
N VAL A 41 6.48 6.76 2.05
CA VAL A 41 5.99 8.11 1.77
C VAL A 41 5.20 8.12 0.47
N ALA A 42 5.78 7.63 -0.63
CA ALA A 42 5.12 7.61 -1.94
C ALA A 42 3.82 6.79 -1.95
N ASP A 43 3.80 5.62 -1.30
CA ASP A 43 2.59 4.78 -1.22
C ASP A 43 1.49 5.48 -0.39
N LEU A 44 1.83 6.21 0.68
CA LEU A 44 0.88 6.98 1.50
C LEU A 44 0.37 8.23 0.80
N ASP A 45 1.24 8.99 0.13
CA ASP A 45 0.87 10.15 -0.68
C ASP A 45 -0.13 9.74 -1.78
N LYS A 46 0.16 8.64 -2.47
CA LYS A 46 -0.75 8.07 -3.47
C LYS A 46 -2.05 7.62 -2.84
N HIS A 47 -2.00 7.01 -1.65
CA HIS A 47 -3.20 6.58 -0.94
C HIS A 47 -4.11 7.75 -0.57
N GLN A 48 -3.54 8.90 -0.18
CA GLN A 48 -4.31 10.12 0.11
C GLN A 48 -5.06 10.69 -1.11
N GLN A 49 -4.74 10.23 -2.31
CA GLN A 49 -5.44 10.58 -3.56
C GLN A 49 -6.47 9.52 -3.98
N SER A 50 -6.63 8.44 -3.21
CA SER A 50 -7.52 7.34 -3.55
C SER A 50 -8.98 7.58 -3.14
N GLU A 51 -9.91 6.91 -3.82
CA GLU A 51 -11.32 6.90 -3.41
C GLU A 51 -11.54 6.30 -2.02
N ASP A 52 -10.76 5.29 -1.64
CA ASP A 52 -10.90 4.64 -0.34
C ASP A 52 -10.55 5.59 0.80
N TRP A 53 -9.55 6.45 0.59
CA TRP A 53 -9.22 7.52 1.50
C TRP A 53 -10.33 8.57 1.59
N ALA A 54 -10.86 9.02 0.44
CA ALA A 54 -11.99 9.96 0.41
C ALA A 54 -13.23 9.41 1.15
N LYS A 55 -13.63 8.17 0.86
CA LYS A 55 -14.74 7.47 1.55
C LYS A 55 -14.50 7.31 3.04
N TRP A 56 -13.25 7.12 3.45
CA TRP A 56 -12.91 7.04 4.88
C TRP A 56 -13.06 8.40 5.56
N LEU A 57 -12.62 9.49 4.91
CA LEU A 57 -12.76 10.86 5.42
C LEU A 57 -14.23 11.32 5.48
N GLU A 58 -15.08 10.91 4.54
CA GLU A 58 -16.53 11.18 4.61
C GLU A 58 -17.15 10.61 5.89
N LYS A 59 -16.71 9.42 6.32
CA LYS A 59 -17.18 8.75 7.54
C LYS A 59 -16.48 9.26 8.80
N ASN A 60 -15.27 9.78 8.65
CA ASN A 60 -14.41 10.25 9.73
C ASN A 60 -13.89 11.63 9.35
N PRO A 61 -14.63 12.73 9.64
CA PRO A 61 -14.30 14.09 9.21
C PRO A 61 -13.10 14.65 9.98
N VAL A 62 -11.95 14.02 9.79
CA VAL A 62 -10.66 14.37 10.36
C VAL A 62 -10.13 15.58 9.61
N LYS A 63 -9.66 16.57 10.37
CA LYS A 63 -9.01 17.78 9.85
C LYS A 63 -7.79 18.15 10.70
N GLY A 64 -6.82 18.79 10.06
CA GLY A 64 -5.57 19.23 10.65
C GLY A 64 -4.36 18.43 10.20
N MET A 65 -3.22 18.70 10.84
CA MET A 65 -1.97 18.03 10.56
C MET A 65 -1.65 17.01 11.66
N PHE A 66 -1.19 15.82 11.28
CA PHE A 66 -0.85 14.75 12.22
C PHE A 66 0.49 14.10 11.84
N ALA A 67 1.43 14.10 12.77
CA ALA A 67 2.74 13.47 12.60
C ALA A 67 2.77 12.11 13.29
N PHE A 68 3.18 11.06 12.57
CA PHE A 68 3.30 9.70 13.09
C PHE A 68 4.64 9.05 12.76
N ASP A 69 5.13 8.26 13.71
CA ASP A 69 6.10 7.18 13.47
C ASP A 69 5.33 5.92 13.04
N ILE A 70 5.54 5.47 11.81
CA ILE A 70 4.97 4.25 11.25
C ILE A 70 6.04 3.17 11.24
N THR A 71 5.79 2.05 11.91
CA THR A 71 6.73 0.92 11.94
C THR A 71 6.28 -0.18 10.98
N VAL A 72 7.12 -0.48 10.00
CA VAL A 72 6.91 -1.50 8.96
C VAL A 72 7.71 -2.77 9.27
N TRP A 73 7.09 -3.94 9.05
CA TRP A 73 7.68 -5.25 9.31
C TRP A 73 7.33 -6.28 8.24
N ASN A 74 8.15 -7.34 8.15
CA ASN A 74 7.94 -8.52 7.30
C ASN A 74 7.52 -8.19 5.86
N LYS A 75 6.24 -8.39 5.52
CA LYS A 75 5.69 -8.26 4.16
C LYS A 75 4.98 -6.92 3.96
N GLY A 76 5.58 -5.85 4.47
CA GLY A 76 5.07 -4.48 4.38
C GLY A 76 3.96 -4.20 5.40
N GLU A 77 3.90 -4.94 6.50
CA GLU A 77 2.84 -4.82 7.50
C GLU A 77 3.15 -3.66 8.45
N VAL A 78 2.15 -2.82 8.72
CA VAL A 78 2.24 -1.81 9.77
C VAL A 78 2.01 -2.48 11.13
N VAL A 79 3.04 -2.52 11.96
CA VAL A 79 2.97 -3.17 13.29
C VAL A 79 2.79 -2.18 14.44
N SER A 80 3.15 -0.92 14.23
CA SER A 80 2.99 0.15 15.20
C SER A 80 2.81 1.48 14.49
N VAL A 81 1.94 2.32 15.04
CA VAL A 81 1.75 3.71 14.63
C VAL A 81 1.76 4.54 15.90
N ARG A 82 2.79 5.37 16.06
CA ARG A 82 2.99 6.21 17.26
C ARG A 82 2.80 7.67 16.89
N ALA A 83 1.91 8.36 17.59
CA ALA A 83 1.73 9.80 17.43
C ALA A 83 2.98 10.56 17.91
N LEU A 84 3.44 11.50 17.09
CA LEU A 84 4.50 12.44 17.41
C LEU A 84 3.94 13.81 17.77
N GLY A 85 2.90 14.23 17.08
CA GLY A 85 2.32 15.54 17.23
C GLY A 85 1.09 15.74 16.35
N ARG A 86 0.47 16.90 16.52
CA ARG A 86 -0.67 17.37 15.74
C ARG A 86 -0.69 18.89 15.75
N SER A 87 -1.30 19.51 14.74
CA SER A 87 -1.49 20.96 14.71
C SER A 87 -2.40 21.43 15.86
N ASP A 88 -2.25 22.69 16.24
CA ASP A 88 -3.14 23.34 17.20
C ASP A 88 -4.59 23.29 16.69
N GLY A 89 -5.52 23.03 17.61
CA GLY A 89 -6.95 22.88 17.29
C GLY A 89 -7.35 21.53 16.68
N ALA A 90 -6.41 20.67 16.26
CA ALA A 90 -6.75 19.31 15.83
C ALA A 90 -7.22 18.47 17.03
N GLU A 91 -8.19 17.57 16.85
CA GLU A 91 -8.76 16.75 17.94
C GLU A 91 -7.98 15.46 18.21
N ILE A 92 -7.97 14.99 19.47
CA ILE A 92 -7.26 13.75 19.86
C ILE A 92 -7.97 12.55 19.25
N LYS A 93 -9.30 12.62 19.18
CA LYS A 93 -10.16 11.61 18.57
C LYS A 93 -9.78 11.40 17.10
N HIS A 94 -9.52 12.49 16.37
CA HIS A 94 -9.09 12.43 14.97
C HIS A 94 -7.72 11.77 14.82
N GLN A 95 -6.76 12.13 15.67
CA GLN A 95 -5.44 11.48 15.70
C GLN A 95 -5.55 9.97 15.95
N ASN A 96 -6.40 9.55 16.89
CA ASN A 96 -6.61 8.14 17.19
C ASN A 96 -7.31 7.40 16.04
N ALA A 97 -8.34 7.98 15.45
CA ALA A 97 -9.03 7.39 14.29
C ALA A 97 -8.06 7.18 13.12
N LEU A 98 -7.23 8.19 12.82
CA LEU A 98 -6.23 8.10 11.76
C LEU A 98 -5.14 7.07 12.08
N LYS A 99 -4.67 7.02 13.33
CA LYS A 99 -3.72 6.00 13.81
C LYS A 99 -4.26 4.58 13.59
N ASP A 100 -5.52 4.35 13.95
CA ASP A 100 -6.16 3.03 13.80
C ASP A 100 -6.37 2.66 12.34
N TYR A 101 -6.65 3.64 11.48
CA TYR A 101 -6.73 3.46 10.04
C TYR A 101 -5.37 3.07 9.42
N ILE A 102 -4.31 3.82 9.71
CA ILE A 102 -2.95 3.55 9.19
C ILE A 102 -2.46 2.17 9.61
N LYS A 103 -2.85 1.69 10.80
CA LYS A 103 -2.47 0.36 11.29
C LYS A 103 -3.02 -0.79 10.44
N GLN A 104 -4.03 -0.54 9.62
CA GLN A 104 -4.60 -1.52 8.67
C GLN A 104 -3.82 -1.57 7.35
N PHE A 105 -2.90 -0.63 7.11
CA PHE A 105 -2.19 -0.53 5.85
C PHE A 105 -1.19 -1.67 5.67
N LYS A 106 -1.04 -2.12 4.42
CA LYS A 106 -0.08 -3.14 4.02
C LYS A 106 0.61 -2.76 2.73
N PHE A 107 1.86 -2.34 2.84
CA PHE A 107 2.67 -1.94 1.70
C PHE A 107 2.98 -3.10 0.75
N HIS A 108 3.15 -2.80 -0.54
CA HIS A 108 3.39 -3.81 -1.57
C HIS A 108 4.88 -4.19 -1.73
N PHE A 109 5.63 -4.19 -0.64
CA PHE A 109 7.02 -4.64 -0.59
C PHE A 109 7.27 -5.53 0.64
N LYS A 110 8.49 -6.05 0.77
CA LYS A 110 8.98 -6.81 1.93
C LYS A 110 10.22 -6.12 2.48
N VAL A 111 10.46 -6.31 3.76
CA VAL A 111 11.70 -5.91 4.44
C VAL A 111 12.45 -7.15 4.94
N PRO A 112 13.77 -7.06 5.24
CA PRO A 112 14.52 -8.17 5.80
C PRO A 112 13.83 -8.80 7.02
N LYS A 113 13.81 -10.14 7.05
CA LYS A 113 13.14 -10.91 8.11
C LYS A 113 13.68 -10.50 9.48
N GLY A 114 12.79 -10.26 10.44
CA GLY A 114 13.14 -9.88 11.80
C GLY A 114 13.53 -8.41 11.98
N LYS A 115 13.70 -7.62 10.91
CA LYS A 115 14.00 -6.19 11.00
C LYS A 115 12.75 -5.34 10.91
N ARG A 116 12.64 -4.37 11.81
CA ARG A 116 11.57 -3.36 11.80
C ARG A 116 12.16 -2.03 11.36
N TYR A 117 11.42 -1.32 10.53
CA TYR A 117 11.82 -0.01 10.00
C TYR A 117 10.79 1.01 10.42
N LYS A 118 11.26 2.14 10.94
CA LYS A 118 10.41 3.24 11.39
C LYS A 118 10.53 4.36 10.37
N VAL A 119 9.39 4.87 9.93
CA VAL A 119 9.29 5.99 8.97
C VAL A 119 8.41 7.06 9.60
N THR A 120 8.87 8.30 9.59
CA THR A 120 8.06 9.44 10.02
C THR A 120 7.25 9.96 8.84
N TYR A 121 5.95 10.16 9.05
CA TYR A 121 5.08 10.71 8.01
C TYR A 121 4.12 11.74 8.59
N ASN A 122 3.87 12.81 7.81
CA ASN A 122 2.99 13.90 8.18
C ASN A 122 1.75 13.88 7.28
N PHE A 123 0.59 13.58 7.86
CA PHE A 123 -0.69 13.74 7.17
C PHE A 123 -1.14 15.19 7.28
N MET A 124 -1.44 15.81 6.14
CA MET A 124 -2.09 17.12 6.04
C MET A 124 -3.48 16.90 5.47
N ILE A 125 -4.52 17.24 6.24
CA ILE A 125 -5.93 16.98 5.90
C ILE A 125 -6.71 18.27 6.10
N GLU A 126 -7.33 18.77 5.02
CA GLU A 126 -8.03 20.07 4.97
C GLU A 126 -9.54 19.98 5.24
#